data_AF-A0A6P1DLZ2-F1
#
_entry.id   AF-A0A6P1DLZ2-F1
#
_cell.length_a   1.000
_cell.length_b   1.000
_cell.length_c   1.000
_cell.angle_alpha   90.00
_cell.angle_beta   90.00
_cell.angle_gamma   90.00
#
_symmetry.space_group_name_H-M   'P 1'
#
loop_
_entity.id
_entity.type
_entity.pdbx_description
1 polymer ?
#
loop_
_entity_poly.entity_id
_entity_poly.type
_entity_poly.pdbx_seq_one_letter_code
_entity_poly.pdbx_strand_id
1 'polypeptide(L)' 'MNIQTSKIELVKIILNIENDKFIEKITEFIQKEKVDFWNELSLSEQKEIEKGITSLNKGKRVEFNDFLKKIS' A
#
# COMPACT_ATOMS: atom_id res chain seq x y z
N MET A 1 13.76 27.15 2.63
CA MET A 1 13.00 26.46 3.70
C MET A 1 13.66 25.10 3.92
N ASN A 2 14.04 24.75 5.15
CA ASN A 2 14.69 23.47 5.45
C ASN A 2 13.60 22.38 5.53
N ILE A 3 13.69 21.33 4.71
CA ILE A 3 12.70 20.25 4.65
C ILE A 3 12.48 19.56 5.99
N GLN A 4 13.52 19.46 6.83
CA GLN A 4 13.41 18.86 8.15
C GLN A 4 12.62 19.75 9.11
N THR A 5 12.83 21.07 9.03
CA THR A 5 12.04 22.05 9.78
C THR A 5 10.57 21.96 9.37
N SER A 6 10.28 21.91 8.07
CA SER A 6 8.90 21.79 7.57
C SER A 6 8.20 20.52 8.05
N LYS A 7 8.91 19.39 8.12
CA LYS A 7 8.36 18.12 8.64
C LYS A 7 7.99 18.24 10.12
N ILE A 8 8.84 18.85 10.93
CA ILE A 8 8.60 19.04 12.37
C ILE A 8 7.39 19.95 12.59
N GLU A 9 7.27 21.03 11.82
CA GLU A 9 6.12 21.94 11.90
C GLU A 9 4.81 21.24 11.53
N LEU A 10 4.82 20.42 10.47
CA LEU A 10 3.65 19.65 10.06
C LEU A 10 3.20 18.68 11.14
N VAL A 11 4.13 17.96 11.77
CA VAL A 11 3.83 17.06 12.90
C VAL A 11 3.21 17.82 14.07
N LYS A 12 3.76 18.99 14.43
CA LYS A 12 3.20 19.82 15.50
C LYS A 12 1.77 20.28 15.21
N ILE A 13 1.50 20.69 13.96
CA ILE A 13 0.15 21.07 13.54
C ILE A 13 -0.80 19.88 13.70
N ILE A 14 -0.40 18.69 13.24
CA ILE A 14 -1.21 17.47 13.33
C ILE A 14 -1.55 17.12 14.79
N LEU A 15 -0.56 17.16 15.68
CA LEU A 15 -0.74 16.83 17.10
C LEU A 15 -1.68 17.79 17.85
N ASN A 16 -1.85 19.01 17.34
CA ASN A 16 -2.73 20.02 17.96
C ASN A 16 -4.17 20.01 17.40
N ILE A 17 -4.49 19.13 16.44
CA ILE A 17 -5.85 19.02 15.89
C ILE A 17 -6.69 18.15 16.81
N GLU A 18 -7.81 18.70 17.29
CA GLU A 18 -8.80 17.97 18.11
C GLU A 18 -9.97 17.42 17.28
N ASN A 19 -10.05 17.77 15.98
CA ASN A 19 -11.15 17.37 15.11
C ASN A 19 -10.83 16.05 14.38
N ASP A 20 -11.41 14.95 14.87
CA ASP A 20 -11.22 13.61 14.31
C ASP A 20 -11.54 13.51 12.81
N LYS A 21 -12.60 14.18 12.34
CA LYS A 21 -12.98 14.17 10.91
C LYS A 21 -11.92 14.84 10.04
N PHE A 22 -11.19 15.79 10.58
CA PHE A 22 -10.11 16.44 9.86
C PHE A 22 -8.86 15.55 9.80
N ILE A 23 -8.53 14.85 10.90
CA ILE A 23 -7.48 13.84 10.92
C ILE A 23 -7.75 12.72 9.90
N GLU A 24 -8.99 12.24 9.82
CA GLU A 24 -9.40 11.21 8.87
C GLU A 24 -9.15 11.66 7.42
N LYS A 25 -9.58 12.87 7.05
CA LYS A 25 -9.34 13.45 5.72
C LYS A 25 -7.87 13.60 5.37
N ILE A 26 -7.04 14.05 6.32
CA ILE A 26 -5.58 14.17 6.13
C ILE A 26 -4.97 12.77 5.94
N THR A 27 -5.42 11.79 6.72
CA THR A 27 -4.95 10.41 6.63
C THR A 27 -5.25 9.82 5.25
N GLU A 28 -6.48 9.97 4.78
CA GLU A 28 -6.85 9.54 3.42
C GLU A 28 -6.04 10.23 2.33
N PHE A 29 -5.82 11.54 2.47
CA PHE A 29 -5.01 12.31 1.52
C PHE A 29 -3.58 11.78 1.45
N ILE A 30 -2.93 11.58 2.60
CA ILE A 30 -1.57 11.01 2.68
C ILE A 30 -1.53 9.60 2.09
N GLN A 31 -2.55 8.78 2.35
CA GLN A 31 -2.63 7.43 1.80
C GLN A 31 -2.82 7.42 0.27
N LYS A 32 -3.56 8.38 -0.29
CA LYS A 32 -3.73 8.54 -1.75
C LYS A 32 -2.46 9.05 -2.44
N GLU A 33 -1.65 9.84 -1.73
CA GLU A 33 -0.34 10.31 -2.21
C GLU A 33 0.77 9.26 -2.06
N LYS A 34 0.53 8.17 -1.32
CA LYS A 34 1.47 7.05 -1.34
C LYS A 34 1.51 6.51 -2.76
N VAL A 35 2.72 6.42 -3.27
CA VAL A 35 3.04 5.76 -4.53
C VAL A 35 2.36 4.38 -4.51
N ASP A 36 1.59 4.07 -5.55
CA ASP A 36 1.00 2.73 -5.70
C ASP A 36 2.09 1.69 -5.45
N PHE A 37 1.85 0.75 -4.53
CA PHE A 37 2.83 -0.26 -4.14
C PHE A 37 3.39 -1.00 -5.36
N TRP A 38 2.62 -1.08 -6.46
CA TRP A 38 3.09 -1.58 -7.75
C TRP A 38 4.39 -0.94 -8.22
N ASN A 39 4.52 0.38 -8.05
CA ASN A 39 5.71 1.15 -8.42
C ASN A 39 6.85 1.00 -7.41
N GLU A 40 6.60 0.45 -6.22
CA GLU A 40 7.62 0.12 -5.22
C GLU A 40 8.22 -1.28 -5.45
N LEU A 41 7.53 -2.14 -6.22
CA LEU A 41 8.03 -3.47 -6.58
C LEU A 41 9.20 -3.40 -7.57
N SER A 42 10.18 -4.28 -7.40
CA SER A 42 11.23 -4.50 -8.39
C SER A 42 10.64 -5.07 -9.69
N LEU A 43 11.36 -4.87 -10.80
CA LEU A 43 10.97 -5.46 -12.09
C LEU A 43 10.81 -6.98 -12.05
N SER A 44 11.54 -7.66 -11.16
CA SER A 44 11.41 -9.11 -11.00
C SER A 44 10.11 -9.48 -10.31
N GLU A 45 9.72 -8.75 -9.27
CA GLU A 45 8.47 -8.97 -8.54
C GLU A 45 7.26 -8.67 -9.42
N GLN A 46 7.29 -7.56 -10.17
CA GLN A 46 6.24 -7.23 -11.13
C GLN A 46 6.05 -8.36 -12.17
N LYS A 47 7.15 -8.86 -12.75
CA LYS A 47 7.11 -9.97 -13.73
C LYS A 47 6.53 -11.27 -13.15
N GLU A 48 6.89 -11.62 -11.92
CA GLU A 48 6.35 -12.82 -11.27
C GLU A 48 4.85 -12.68 -10.97
N ILE A 49 4.39 -11.50 -10.57
CA ILE A 49 2.96 -11.21 -10.38
C ILE A 49 2.21 -11.31 -11.73
N GLU A 50 2.71 -10.69 -12.81
CA GLU A 50 2.11 -10.76 -14.15
C GLU A 50 2.00 -12.21 -14.66
N LYS A 51 3.04 -13.01 -14.41
CA LYS A 51 3.06 -14.44 -14.75
C LYS A 51 2.05 -15.24 -13.92
N GLY A 52 1.90 -14.91 -12.64
CA GLY A 52 0.86 -15.45 -11.77
C GLY A 52 -0.54 -15.15 -12.32
N ILE A 53 -0.84 -13.89 -12.61
CA ILE A 53 -2.11 -13.43 -13.20
C ILE A 53 -2.38 -14.15 -14.53
N THR A 54 -1.38 -14.23 -15.41
CA THR A 54 -1.49 -14.95 -16.69
C THR A 54 -1.82 -16.43 -16.49
N SER A 55 -1.26 -17.06 -15.47
CA SER A 55 -1.52 -18.46 -15.13
C SER A 55 -2.94 -18.65 -14.60
N LEU A 56 -3.40 -17.75 -13.72
CA LEU A 56 -4.77 -17.74 -13.20
C LEU A 56 -5.80 -17.56 -14.32
N ASN A 57 -5.55 -16.63 -15.25
CA ASN A 57 -6.41 -16.40 -16.43
C ASN A 57 -6.46 -17.60 -17.37
N LYS A 58 -5.39 -18.39 -17.45
CA LYS A 58 -5.35 -19.67 -18.17
C LYS A 58 -6.01 -20.83 -17.42
N GLY A 59 -6.67 -20.55 -16.29
CA GLY A 59 -7.33 -21.56 -15.45
C GLY A 59 -6.37 -22.38 -14.59
N LYS A 60 -5.08 -22.06 -14.56
CA LYS A 60 -4.08 -22.72 -13.70
C LYS A 60 -4.20 -22.18 -12.28
N ARG A 61 -5.31 -22.47 -11.62
CA ARG A 61 -5.66 -22.01 -10.29
C ARG A 61 -6.23 -23.15 -9.46
N VAL A 62 -6.06 -23.05 -8.16
CA VAL A 62 -6.70 -23.92 -7.17
C VAL A 62 -7.35 -23.04 -6.13
N GLU A 63 -8.40 -23.55 -5.48
CA GLU A 63 -9.02 -22.85 -4.37
C GLU A 63 -8.02 -22.67 -3.22
N PHE A 64 -8.04 -21.49 -2.61
CA PHE A 64 -7.07 -21.11 -1.58
C PHE A 64 -7.10 -22.07 -0.38
N ASN A 65 -8.30 -22.46 0.04
CA ASN A 65 -8.48 -23.42 1.14
C ASN A 65 -7.90 -24.80 0.81
N ASP A 66 -7.94 -25.23 -0.46
CA ASP A 66 -7.38 -26.51 -0.87
C ASP A 66 -5.87 -26.47 -1.02
N PHE A 67 -5.30 -25.29 -1.31
CA PHE A 67 -3.86 -25.07 -1.22
C PHE A 67 -3.37 -25.15 0.24
N LEU A 68 -4.05 -24.47 1.17
CA LEU A 68 -3.67 -24.48 2.58
C LEU A 68 -3.64 -25.89 3.18
N LYS A 69 -4.62 -26.74 2.85
CA LYS A 69 -4.64 -28.15 3.28
C LYS A 69 -3.43 -28.97 2.79
N LYS A 70 -2.74 -28.53 1.74
CA LYS A 70 -1.56 -29.23 1.19
C LYS A 70 -0.24 -28.81 1.84
N ILE A 71 -0.20 -27.63 2.47
CA ILE A 71 1.01 -27.07 3.07
C ILE A 71 0.95 -27.01 4.60
N SER A 72 -0.23 -27.25 5.19
CA SER A 72 -0.43 -27.50 6.62
C SER A 72 -0.15 -28.95 6.97
#